data_AF-A0A101UWA1-F1
#
_entry.id   AF-A0A101UWA1-F1
#
_cell.length_a   1.000
_cell.length_b   1.000
_cell.length_c   1.000
_cell.angle_alpha   90.00
_cell.angle_beta   90.00
_cell.angle_gamma   90.00
#
_symmetry.space_group_name_H-M   'P 1'
#
loop_
_entity.id
_entity.type
_entity.pdbx_description
1 polymer ?
#
loop_
_entity_poly.entity_id
_entity_poly.type
_entity_poly.pdbx_seq_one_letter_code
_entity_poly.pdbx_strand_id
1 'polypeptide(L)'
;MLRLIRAVLSAALVAAAVPLALLPAPQALALDNGLARTPQLGWNNWNSFGCEVSDRVIRQTADAMVSSGMAAAGYQYINIDDCWSTRNRDAGGNLVADPVKFPNGMKAVADYVHGKGLKLGIYSSAGLTTCAGYPASLGNEQRDANLWASWGIDYLKYDNCGDHQGRSGQERYTAMRDALARTGRPILYALCNWGHDQVGTWGPATGNSWRNTGDIQANWNSVMGILDAQPGWAGFSRPGAWNDPDMLEVGNGLSDTESRAHFSLWALLNAPLIAGNDLRTMSATTKSILTNTEVIGVNQDWGGRQGNRIVDNGNTEVWAKLMANGSVAVVLLNRGGGTATVSTSATQLGLGSASSYSVRDLWAHTTSTTGGSISASVPAHGAAMYVVSGGGTPPGSGTYSLKGQGSGRCLDITGGSQANGTLAGIWDCNSAANQRFTSTSAGELRVYGGAKCLDVAGAATANGTAVNIWDCNGRSNQQFRLQTDGTITAVHSGKCLDVNGGATANGTKVQIWDCHGAAHQKWTRV
;
A
#
# COMPACT_ATOMS: atom_id res chain seq x y z
N MET A 1 63.01 -6.19 -62.35
CA MET A 1 63.50 -4.82 -62.63
C MET A 1 62.29 -3.91 -62.78
N LEU A 2 62.37 -2.69 -62.24
CA LEU A 2 61.40 -1.58 -62.22
C LEU A 2 60.28 -1.56 -61.14
N ARG A 3 60.26 -0.41 -60.46
CA ARG A 3 59.45 0.08 -59.33
C ARG A 3 58.12 0.66 -59.83
N LEU A 4 57.08 0.73 -58.99
CA LEU A 4 56.13 1.87 -58.95
C LEU A 4 55.33 1.84 -57.61
N ILE A 5 55.67 2.73 -56.67
CA ILE A 5 54.91 3.91 -56.19
C ILE A 5 53.65 3.58 -55.36
N ARG A 6 53.71 3.93 -54.06
CA ARG A 6 52.62 3.92 -53.07
C ARG A 6 51.81 5.21 -53.16
N ALA A 7 50.48 5.11 -53.16
CA ALA A 7 49.56 6.19 -52.83
C ALA A 7 48.63 5.72 -51.70
N VAL A 8 48.55 6.52 -50.63
CA VAL A 8 47.72 6.28 -49.43
C VAL A 8 46.36 6.90 -49.66
N LEU A 9 45.28 6.11 -49.57
CA LEU A 9 43.90 6.58 -49.50
C LEU A 9 43.39 6.41 -48.06
N SER A 10 43.12 7.53 -47.39
CA SER A 10 42.35 7.57 -46.15
C SER A 10 40.86 7.67 -46.51
N ALA A 11 40.09 6.62 -46.23
CA ALA A 11 38.63 6.64 -46.34
C ALA A 11 38.03 6.95 -44.96
N ALA A 12 37.28 8.05 -44.85
CA ALA A 12 36.49 8.38 -43.67
C ALA A 12 35.17 7.58 -43.69
N LEU A 13 34.96 6.71 -42.71
CA LEU A 13 33.67 6.07 -42.44
C LEU A 13 32.80 7.03 -41.61
N VAL A 14 31.68 7.50 -42.17
CA VAL A 14 30.61 8.15 -41.42
C VAL A 14 29.65 7.06 -40.92
N ALA A 15 29.71 6.73 -39.64
CA ALA A 15 28.73 5.85 -39.01
C ALA A 15 27.45 6.65 -38.68
N ALA A 16 26.36 6.36 -39.38
CA ALA A 16 25.04 6.89 -39.05
C ALA A 16 24.52 6.21 -37.78
N ALA A 17 24.48 6.94 -36.66
CA ALA A 17 23.84 6.48 -35.43
C ALA A 17 22.31 6.62 -35.57
N VAL A 18 21.62 5.49 -35.68
CA VAL A 18 20.15 5.43 -35.56
C VAL A 18 19.81 5.55 -34.07
N PRO A 19 19.00 6.53 -33.64
CA PRO A 19 18.59 6.62 -32.25
C PRO A 19 17.64 5.47 -31.93
N LEU A 20 18.04 4.61 -30.99
CA LEU A 20 17.17 3.60 -30.41
C LEU A 20 16.02 4.32 -29.69
N ALA A 21 14.81 4.24 -30.24
CA ALA A 21 13.62 4.71 -29.56
C ALA A 21 13.39 3.80 -28.33
N LEU A 22 13.69 4.33 -27.14
CA LEU A 22 13.32 3.71 -25.87
C LEU A 22 11.78 3.73 -25.78
N LEU A 23 11.16 2.56 -26.01
CA LEU A 23 9.75 2.37 -25.71
C LEU A 23 9.55 2.54 -24.19
N PRO A 24 8.54 3.30 -23.75
CA PRO A 24 8.24 3.39 -22.32
C PRO A 24 7.89 2.00 -21.79
N ALA A 25 8.48 1.64 -20.64
CA ALA A 25 8.13 0.40 -19.96
C ALA A 25 6.60 0.38 -19.72
N PRO A 26 5.91 -0.75 -19.99
CA PRO A 26 4.48 -0.84 -19.73
C PRO A 26 4.23 -0.56 -18.25
N GLN A 27 3.33 0.38 -17.96
CA GLN A 27 2.85 0.58 -16.60
C GLN A 27 2.25 -0.76 -16.13
N ALA A 28 2.84 -1.36 -15.10
CA ALA A 28 2.33 -2.60 -14.52
C ALA A 28 0.94 -2.33 -13.94
N LEU A 29 -0.10 -2.64 -14.72
CA LEU A 29 -1.48 -2.68 -14.24
C LEU A 29 -1.55 -3.71 -13.12
N ALA A 30 -2.21 -3.36 -12.02
CA ALA A 30 -2.44 -4.36 -10.97
C ALA A 30 -3.37 -5.45 -11.49
N LEU A 31 -3.30 -6.62 -10.87
CA LEU A 31 -4.30 -7.66 -11.04
C LEU A 31 -5.66 -7.10 -10.67
N ASP A 32 -6.48 -6.80 -11.68
CA ASP A 32 -7.83 -6.29 -11.48
C ASP A 32 -8.85 -7.43 -11.42
N ASN A 33 -8.69 -8.31 -10.43
CA ASN A 33 -9.57 -9.47 -10.22
C ASN A 33 -10.78 -9.16 -9.30
N GLY A 34 -10.99 -7.89 -8.94
CA GLY A 34 -12.09 -7.46 -8.06
C GLY A 34 -11.88 -7.72 -6.56
N LEU A 35 -10.80 -8.42 -6.16
CA LEU A 35 -10.53 -8.80 -4.77
C LEU A 35 -9.58 -7.81 -4.09
N ALA A 36 -9.49 -7.93 -2.76
CA ALA A 36 -8.60 -7.14 -1.90
C ALA A 36 -8.68 -5.62 -2.17
N ARG A 37 -9.89 -5.08 -2.42
CA ARG A 37 -10.07 -3.62 -2.60
C ARG A 37 -9.67 -2.81 -1.37
N THR A 38 -9.71 -3.45 -0.22
CA THR A 38 -9.03 -3.05 1.03
C THR A 38 -8.09 -4.18 1.47
N PRO A 39 -7.12 -3.93 2.37
CA PRO A 39 -6.27 -4.98 2.92
C PRO A 39 -7.10 -6.07 3.61
N GLN A 40 -6.60 -7.29 3.57
CA GLN A 40 -7.30 -8.47 4.06
C GLN A 40 -7.38 -8.43 5.60
N LEU A 41 -8.53 -8.81 6.14
CA LEU A 41 -8.73 -9.01 7.58
C LEU A 41 -9.06 -10.48 7.82
N GLY A 42 -8.28 -11.16 8.66
CA GLY A 42 -8.47 -12.59 8.87
C GLY A 42 -7.61 -13.17 9.98
N TRP A 43 -7.45 -14.48 9.93
CA TRP A 43 -6.64 -15.26 10.84
C TRP A 43 -5.93 -16.38 10.08
N ASN A 44 -4.75 -16.77 10.54
CA ASN A 44 -3.98 -17.90 10.04
C ASN A 44 -3.44 -18.72 11.22
N ASN A 45 -3.46 -20.05 11.10
CA ASN A 45 -3.07 -20.94 12.20
C ASN A 45 -1.55 -21.00 12.49
N TRP A 46 -0.69 -20.60 11.57
CA TRP A 46 0.75 -20.89 11.62
C TRP A 46 1.43 -20.45 12.92
N ASN A 47 1.29 -19.19 13.31
CA ASN A 47 2.03 -18.63 14.44
C ASN A 47 1.72 -19.30 15.79
N SER A 48 0.50 -19.83 15.97
CA SER A 48 0.10 -20.51 17.21
C SER A 48 0.15 -22.04 17.15
N PHE A 49 -0.07 -22.60 15.96
CA PHE A 49 -0.33 -24.05 15.82
C PHE A 49 0.70 -24.77 14.95
N GLY A 50 1.44 -24.08 14.08
CA GLY A 50 2.30 -24.72 13.09
C GLY A 50 1.55 -25.85 12.35
N CYS A 51 2.13 -27.06 12.37
CA CYS A 51 1.52 -28.25 11.76
C CYS A 51 0.34 -28.86 12.55
N GLU A 52 0.03 -28.40 13.77
CA GLU A 52 -1.07 -28.89 14.61
C GLU A 52 -2.43 -28.32 14.18
N VAL A 53 -2.66 -28.26 12.86
CA VAL A 53 -3.91 -27.84 12.23
C VAL A 53 -4.85 -29.05 12.03
N SER A 54 -6.15 -28.83 12.19
CA SER A 54 -7.20 -29.85 11.97
C SER A 54 -8.55 -29.21 11.73
N ASP A 55 -9.52 -29.98 11.21
CA ASP A 55 -10.92 -29.57 11.06
C ASP A 55 -11.47 -28.97 12.36
N ARG A 56 -11.20 -29.62 13.50
CA ARG A 56 -11.62 -29.14 14.82
C ARG A 56 -11.06 -27.75 15.14
N VAL A 57 -9.77 -27.54 14.93
CA VAL A 57 -9.13 -26.23 15.19
C VAL A 57 -9.77 -25.16 14.31
N ILE A 58 -9.95 -25.43 13.02
CA ILE A 58 -10.53 -24.47 12.07
C ILE A 58 -11.97 -24.10 12.42
N ARG A 59 -12.83 -25.08 12.73
CA ARG A 59 -14.22 -24.81 13.14
C ARG A 59 -14.31 -24.01 14.42
N GLN A 60 -13.53 -24.39 15.44
CA GLN A 60 -13.52 -23.69 16.72
C GLN A 60 -13.00 -22.26 16.59
N THR A 61 -11.98 -22.04 15.75
CA THR A 61 -11.48 -20.69 15.47
C THR A 61 -12.48 -19.86 14.68
N ALA A 62 -13.20 -20.45 13.71
CA ALA A 62 -14.29 -19.77 13.01
C ALA A 62 -15.40 -19.34 14.00
N ASP A 63 -15.79 -20.21 14.93
CA ASP A 63 -16.75 -19.88 16.00
C ASP A 63 -16.22 -18.78 16.93
N ALA A 64 -14.94 -18.83 17.28
CA ALA A 64 -14.29 -17.81 18.11
C ALA A 64 -14.21 -16.46 17.40
N MET A 65 -13.91 -16.42 16.09
CA MET A 65 -13.88 -15.19 15.31
C MET A 65 -15.25 -14.50 15.26
N VAL A 66 -16.33 -15.28 15.12
CA VAL A 66 -17.70 -14.74 15.17
C VAL A 66 -18.06 -14.29 16.58
N SER A 67 -17.94 -15.16 17.59
CA SER A 67 -18.39 -14.89 18.96
C SER A 67 -17.57 -13.81 19.68
N SER A 68 -16.32 -13.62 19.27
CA SER A 68 -15.49 -12.51 19.77
C SER A 68 -15.89 -11.15 19.19
N GLY A 69 -16.63 -11.10 18.08
CA GLY A 69 -16.92 -9.85 17.39
C GLY A 69 -15.84 -9.42 16.39
N MET A 70 -14.77 -10.21 16.20
CA MET A 70 -13.81 -9.96 15.12
C MET A 70 -14.50 -10.00 13.74
N ALA A 71 -15.41 -10.94 13.52
CA ALA A 71 -16.19 -10.97 12.28
C ALA A 71 -16.99 -9.66 12.07
N ALA A 72 -17.60 -9.13 13.12
CA ALA A 72 -18.31 -7.85 13.08
C ALA A 72 -17.38 -6.65 12.88
N ALA A 73 -16.11 -6.75 13.31
CA ALA A 73 -15.07 -5.77 13.06
C ALA A 73 -14.46 -5.86 11.64
N GLY A 74 -14.88 -6.84 10.83
CA GLY A 74 -14.52 -6.98 9.41
C GLY A 74 -13.62 -8.17 9.07
N TYR A 75 -13.17 -8.95 10.07
CA TYR A 75 -12.38 -10.15 9.84
C TYR A 75 -13.22 -11.22 9.12
N GLN A 76 -12.72 -11.71 7.99
CA GLN A 76 -13.51 -12.60 7.12
C GLN A 76 -12.75 -13.87 6.71
N TYR A 77 -11.42 -13.90 6.77
CA TYR A 77 -10.64 -15.04 6.31
C TYR A 77 -10.19 -15.94 7.47
N ILE A 78 -10.44 -17.25 7.36
CA ILE A 78 -9.84 -18.31 8.17
C ILE A 78 -8.89 -19.09 7.27
N ASN A 79 -7.59 -18.86 7.42
CA ASN A 79 -6.57 -19.43 6.54
C ASN A 79 -5.92 -20.65 7.19
N ILE A 80 -5.93 -21.77 6.45
CA ILE A 80 -5.17 -22.98 6.77
C ILE A 80 -3.78 -22.84 6.15
N ASP A 81 -2.75 -22.96 6.97
CA ASP A 81 -1.35 -22.94 6.57
C ASP A 81 -0.81 -24.36 6.27
N ASP A 82 0.51 -24.55 6.28
CA ASP A 82 1.15 -25.81 5.91
C ASP A 82 0.68 -27.03 6.73
N CYS A 83 1.05 -28.22 6.26
CA CYS A 83 0.81 -29.53 6.90
C CYS A 83 -0.65 -30.00 6.94
N TRP A 84 -1.54 -29.44 6.10
CA TRP A 84 -2.95 -29.84 6.02
C TRP A 84 -3.19 -31.11 5.19
N SER A 85 -2.29 -31.42 4.25
CA SER A 85 -2.42 -32.52 3.29
C SER A 85 -1.66 -33.78 3.72
N THR A 86 -1.89 -34.90 3.03
CA THR A 86 -1.03 -36.08 3.12
C THR A 86 0.31 -35.84 2.42
N ARG A 87 1.33 -36.63 2.77
CA ARG A 87 2.66 -36.55 2.11
C ARG A 87 2.71 -37.04 0.67
N ASN A 88 1.64 -37.65 0.17
CA ASN A 88 1.53 -38.13 -1.20
C ASN A 88 0.27 -37.54 -1.86
N ARG A 89 0.33 -37.35 -3.17
CA ARG A 89 -0.85 -37.12 -4.00
C ARG A 89 -1.60 -38.45 -4.20
N ASP A 90 -2.88 -38.39 -4.55
CA ASP A 90 -3.64 -39.59 -4.94
C ASP A 90 -3.19 -40.13 -6.31
N ALA A 91 -3.79 -41.25 -6.74
CA ALA A 91 -3.50 -41.86 -8.04
C ALA A 91 -3.87 -40.97 -9.24
N GLY A 92 -4.75 -39.98 -9.06
CA GLY A 92 -5.07 -38.96 -10.07
C GLY A 92 -4.12 -37.76 -10.05
N GLY A 93 -3.14 -37.75 -9.15
CA GLY A 93 -2.19 -36.66 -8.97
C GLY A 93 -2.76 -35.45 -8.21
N ASN A 94 -3.87 -35.59 -7.49
CA ASN A 94 -4.45 -34.52 -6.68
C ASN A 94 -3.85 -34.48 -5.27
N LEU A 95 -3.82 -33.29 -4.68
CA LEU A 95 -3.56 -33.14 -3.25
C LEU A 95 -4.70 -33.80 -2.45
N VAL A 96 -4.37 -34.44 -1.34
CA VAL A 96 -5.35 -35.10 -0.47
C VAL A 96 -5.26 -34.47 0.90
N ALA A 97 -6.38 -33.99 1.44
CA ALA A 97 -6.43 -33.54 2.83
C ALA A 97 -6.13 -34.72 3.77
N ASP A 98 -5.32 -34.53 4.79
CA ASP A 98 -4.98 -35.61 5.72
C ASP A 98 -6.27 -36.13 6.39
N PRO A 99 -6.65 -37.42 6.23
CA PRO A 99 -7.93 -37.94 6.72
C PRO A 99 -8.00 -38.05 8.25
N VAL A 100 -6.87 -37.98 8.96
CA VAL A 100 -6.85 -37.90 10.43
C VAL A 100 -7.15 -36.46 10.86
N LYS A 101 -6.55 -35.46 10.19
CA LYS A 101 -6.77 -34.04 10.50
C LYS A 101 -8.11 -33.51 9.99
N PHE A 102 -8.55 -34.01 8.85
CA PHE A 102 -9.73 -33.58 8.09
C PHE A 102 -10.57 -34.80 7.65
N PRO A 103 -11.21 -35.51 8.60
CA PRO A 103 -11.90 -36.78 8.32
C PRO A 103 -13.07 -36.66 7.33
N ASN A 104 -13.63 -35.47 7.18
CA ASN A 104 -14.72 -35.18 6.24
C ASN A 104 -14.24 -34.43 4.98
N GLY A 105 -12.92 -34.31 4.79
CA GLY A 105 -12.30 -33.58 3.69
C GLY A 105 -12.46 -32.05 3.79
N MET A 106 -11.75 -31.35 2.91
CA MET A 106 -11.65 -29.88 2.96
C MET A 106 -12.95 -29.17 2.60
N LYS A 107 -13.77 -29.74 1.69
CA LYS A 107 -15.06 -29.15 1.33
C LYS A 107 -15.99 -29.02 2.54
N ALA A 108 -16.04 -30.02 3.42
CA ALA A 108 -16.87 -29.96 4.63
C ALA A 108 -16.42 -28.87 5.62
N VAL A 109 -15.13 -28.51 5.61
CA VAL A 109 -14.59 -27.38 6.39
C VAL A 109 -15.02 -26.06 5.75
N ALA A 110 -14.85 -25.94 4.42
CA ALA A 110 -15.27 -24.76 3.66
C ALA A 110 -16.75 -24.46 3.86
N ASP A 111 -17.62 -25.46 3.67
CA ASP A 111 -19.07 -25.32 3.85
C ASP A 111 -19.42 -24.82 5.27
N TYR A 112 -18.69 -25.27 6.31
CA TYR A 112 -18.90 -24.79 7.68
C TYR A 112 -18.48 -23.33 7.87
N VAL A 113 -17.27 -22.99 7.40
CA VAL A 113 -16.74 -21.62 7.48
C VAL A 113 -17.64 -20.65 6.72
N HIS A 114 -18.09 -21.02 5.52
CA HIS A 114 -19.08 -20.26 4.75
C HIS A 114 -20.42 -20.12 5.47
N GLY A 115 -20.88 -21.18 6.15
CA GLY A 115 -22.08 -21.14 6.99
C GLY A 115 -22.02 -20.15 8.15
N LYS A 116 -20.82 -19.68 8.52
CA LYS A 116 -20.58 -18.61 9.51
C LYS A 116 -20.47 -17.22 8.88
N GLY A 117 -20.62 -17.11 7.56
CA GLY A 117 -20.39 -15.87 6.81
C GLY A 117 -18.91 -15.52 6.63
N LEU A 118 -18.01 -16.48 6.89
CA LEU A 118 -16.56 -16.32 6.74
C LEU A 118 -16.09 -16.98 5.43
N LYS A 119 -14.81 -16.83 5.11
CA LYS A 119 -14.12 -17.35 3.93
C LYS A 119 -12.98 -18.25 4.34
N LEU A 120 -12.77 -19.35 3.62
CA LEU A 120 -11.72 -20.32 3.92
C LEU A 120 -10.51 -20.13 2.99
N GLY A 121 -9.32 -20.01 3.59
CA GLY A 121 -8.06 -20.01 2.86
C GLY A 121 -7.30 -21.32 3.00
N ILE A 122 -6.43 -21.58 2.02
CA ILE A 122 -5.52 -22.72 2.00
C ILE A 122 -4.10 -22.28 1.67
N TYR A 123 -3.17 -23.22 1.82
CA TYR A 123 -1.76 -23.02 1.61
C TYR A 123 -1.16 -24.04 0.64
N SER A 124 -0.21 -23.59 -0.17
CA SER A 124 0.73 -24.41 -0.93
C SER A 124 2.03 -23.62 -1.15
N SER A 125 2.97 -24.20 -1.90
CA SER A 125 4.21 -23.54 -2.30
C SER A 125 4.37 -23.52 -3.82
N ALA A 126 5.04 -22.48 -4.32
CA ALA A 126 5.51 -22.34 -5.68
C ALA A 126 6.76 -23.20 -5.98
N GLY A 127 6.92 -24.34 -5.31
CA GLY A 127 7.99 -25.32 -5.57
C GLY A 127 7.44 -26.74 -5.64
N LEU A 128 8.33 -27.74 -5.74
CA LEU A 128 7.92 -29.15 -5.72
C LEU A 128 7.39 -29.62 -4.36
N THR A 129 7.82 -28.97 -3.27
CA THR A 129 7.35 -29.25 -1.91
C THR A 129 7.03 -27.98 -1.12
N THR A 130 6.16 -28.09 -0.11
CA THR A 130 5.94 -27.04 0.87
C THR A 130 7.12 -26.88 1.82
N CYS A 131 7.09 -25.88 2.69
CA CYS A 131 8.16 -25.65 3.67
C CYS A 131 8.29 -26.81 4.67
N ALA A 132 7.18 -27.47 5.02
CA ALA A 132 7.17 -28.68 5.86
C ALA A 132 7.36 -29.99 5.07
N GLY A 133 7.64 -29.90 3.76
CA GLY A 133 7.97 -31.04 2.91
C GLY A 133 6.77 -31.88 2.45
N TYR A 134 5.59 -31.26 2.30
CA TYR A 134 4.41 -31.87 1.68
C TYR A 134 4.41 -31.61 0.16
N PRO A 135 3.66 -32.36 -0.66
CA PRO A 135 3.54 -32.07 -2.08
C PRO A 135 3.03 -30.64 -2.30
N ALA A 136 3.70 -29.88 -3.17
CA ALA A 136 3.31 -28.53 -3.55
C ALA A 136 3.00 -28.45 -5.05
N SER A 137 2.81 -27.23 -5.58
CA SER A 137 2.01 -27.01 -6.78
C SER A 137 2.81 -26.69 -8.04
N LEU A 138 4.14 -26.61 -7.99
CA LEU A 138 4.94 -26.39 -9.19
C LEU A 138 4.68 -27.49 -10.24
N GLY A 139 4.29 -27.08 -11.45
CA GLY A 139 3.90 -27.97 -12.55
C GLY A 139 2.51 -28.61 -12.40
N ASN A 140 1.80 -28.34 -11.30
CA ASN A 140 0.45 -28.85 -11.02
C ASN A 140 -0.56 -27.72 -10.78
N GLU A 141 -0.21 -26.47 -11.15
CA GLU A 141 -0.91 -25.26 -10.76
C GLU A 141 -2.39 -25.31 -11.16
N GLN A 142 -2.69 -25.69 -12.41
CA GLN A 142 -4.09 -25.79 -12.88
C GLN A 142 -4.89 -26.86 -12.14
N ARG A 143 -4.26 -28.01 -11.87
CA ARG A 143 -4.94 -29.12 -11.19
C ARG A 143 -5.29 -28.71 -9.76
N ASP A 144 -4.32 -28.16 -9.05
CA ASP A 144 -4.48 -27.77 -7.66
C ASP A 144 -5.46 -26.59 -7.53
N ALA A 145 -5.41 -25.61 -8.43
CA ALA A 145 -6.39 -24.53 -8.49
C ALA A 145 -7.82 -25.04 -8.70
N ASN A 146 -8.03 -25.96 -9.65
CA ASN A 146 -9.35 -26.58 -9.88
C ASN A 146 -9.84 -27.34 -8.65
N LEU A 147 -8.95 -28.06 -7.96
CA LEU A 147 -9.28 -28.80 -6.76
C LEU A 147 -9.72 -27.85 -5.63
N TRP A 148 -8.97 -26.79 -5.36
CA TRP A 148 -9.33 -25.80 -4.35
C TRP A 148 -10.63 -25.07 -4.68
N ALA A 149 -10.86 -24.74 -5.96
CA ALA A 149 -12.13 -24.18 -6.41
C ALA A 149 -13.29 -25.14 -6.18
N SER A 150 -13.10 -26.45 -6.43
CA SER A 150 -14.11 -27.48 -6.20
C SER A 150 -14.46 -27.68 -4.71
N TRP A 151 -13.51 -27.40 -3.81
CA TRP A 151 -13.73 -27.42 -2.37
C TRP A 151 -14.35 -26.14 -1.83
N GLY A 152 -14.37 -25.05 -2.61
CA GLY A 152 -14.88 -23.76 -2.17
C GLY A 152 -13.85 -22.87 -1.47
N ILE A 153 -12.55 -23.06 -1.72
CA ILE A 153 -11.51 -22.17 -1.16
C ILE A 153 -11.65 -20.74 -1.73
N ASP A 154 -11.40 -19.74 -0.89
CA ASP A 154 -11.54 -18.31 -1.21
C ASP A 154 -10.22 -17.54 -1.16
N TYR A 155 -9.16 -18.15 -0.63
CA TYR A 155 -7.85 -17.53 -0.40
C TYR A 155 -6.76 -18.58 -0.59
N LEU A 156 -5.67 -18.21 -1.26
CA LEU A 156 -4.44 -19.00 -1.35
C LEU A 156 -3.25 -18.19 -0.83
N LYS A 157 -2.61 -18.68 0.24
CA LYS A 157 -1.23 -18.31 0.58
C LYS A 157 -0.30 -19.22 -0.23
N TYR A 158 0.61 -18.64 -1.02
CA TYR A 158 1.48 -19.39 -1.91
C TYR A 158 2.94 -19.12 -1.62
N ASP A 159 3.57 -20.06 -0.93
CA ASP A 159 4.93 -19.98 -0.43
C ASP A 159 5.99 -20.15 -1.52
N ASN A 160 7.26 -20.08 -1.13
CA ASN A 160 8.41 -20.12 -2.02
C ASN A 160 9.42 -21.24 -1.67
N CYS A 161 9.06 -22.18 -0.82
CA CYS A 161 9.88 -23.36 -0.49
C CYS A 161 9.90 -24.43 -1.59
N GLY A 162 10.82 -25.39 -1.46
CA GLY A 162 10.99 -26.53 -2.37
C GLY A 162 11.84 -26.21 -3.61
N ASP A 163 12.13 -27.22 -4.43
CA ASP A 163 12.85 -27.04 -5.69
C ASP A 163 12.00 -26.25 -6.69
N HIS A 164 12.60 -25.24 -7.33
CA HIS A 164 11.97 -24.33 -8.30
C HIS A 164 12.25 -24.73 -9.76
N GLN A 165 13.07 -25.76 -9.99
CA GLN A 165 13.46 -26.25 -11.32
C GLN A 165 14.04 -25.15 -12.23
N GLY A 166 14.78 -24.21 -11.65
CA GLY A 166 15.41 -23.09 -12.36
C GLY A 166 14.44 -22.00 -12.85
N ARG A 167 13.15 -22.04 -12.47
CA ARG A 167 12.16 -21.01 -12.83
C ARG A 167 12.17 -19.86 -11.85
N SER A 168 12.09 -18.63 -12.36
CA SER A 168 12.02 -17.42 -11.54
C SER A 168 10.75 -17.37 -10.68
N GLY A 169 10.75 -16.58 -9.59
CA GLY A 169 9.53 -16.32 -8.83
C GLY A 169 8.40 -15.78 -9.72
N GLN A 170 8.68 -14.76 -10.54
CA GLN A 170 7.68 -14.15 -11.40
C GLN A 170 6.99 -15.19 -12.32
N GLU A 171 7.74 -16.11 -12.94
CA GLU A 171 7.17 -17.17 -13.77
C GLU A 171 6.26 -18.12 -12.96
N ARG A 172 6.74 -18.60 -11.81
CA ARG A 172 6.02 -19.58 -10.98
C ARG A 172 4.72 -19.00 -10.39
N TYR A 173 4.80 -17.78 -9.86
CA TYR A 173 3.65 -17.07 -9.31
C TYR A 173 2.64 -16.66 -10.40
N THR A 174 3.12 -16.27 -11.59
CA THR A 174 2.23 -15.96 -12.73
C THR A 174 1.47 -17.21 -13.21
N ALA A 175 2.12 -18.37 -13.26
CA ALA A 175 1.47 -19.62 -13.65
C ALA A 175 0.29 -19.97 -12.72
N MET A 176 0.48 -19.80 -11.41
CA MET A 176 -0.57 -20.04 -10.42
C MET A 176 -1.67 -18.96 -10.47
N ARG A 177 -1.34 -17.67 -10.64
CA ARG A 177 -2.35 -16.62 -10.89
C ARG A 177 -3.28 -17.01 -12.05
N ASP A 178 -2.70 -17.41 -13.19
CA ASP A 178 -3.48 -17.76 -14.37
C ASP A 178 -4.31 -19.03 -14.14
N ALA A 179 -3.78 -19.97 -13.36
CA ALA A 179 -4.50 -21.17 -12.96
C ALA A 179 -5.73 -20.84 -12.11
N LEU A 180 -5.58 -19.99 -11.09
CA LEU A 180 -6.67 -19.50 -10.24
C LEU A 180 -7.73 -18.77 -11.08
N ALA A 181 -7.32 -17.87 -11.98
CA ALA A 181 -8.23 -17.14 -12.84
C ALA A 181 -9.09 -18.08 -13.73
N ARG A 182 -8.48 -19.13 -14.28
CA ARG A 182 -9.18 -20.13 -15.13
C ARG A 182 -10.20 -20.98 -14.37
N THR A 183 -10.17 -21.03 -13.04
CA THR A 183 -11.20 -21.74 -12.27
C THR A 183 -12.56 -21.04 -12.31
N GLY A 184 -12.60 -19.73 -12.59
CA GLY A 184 -13.80 -18.90 -12.51
C GLY A 184 -14.28 -18.59 -11.08
N ARG A 185 -13.64 -19.16 -10.04
CA ARG A 185 -13.92 -18.83 -8.63
C ARG A 185 -13.01 -17.68 -8.19
N PRO A 186 -13.54 -16.61 -7.56
CA PRO A 186 -12.71 -15.59 -6.95
C PRO A 186 -11.90 -16.17 -5.78
N ILE A 187 -10.60 -16.33 -5.96
CA ILE A 187 -9.64 -16.78 -4.93
C ILE A 187 -8.62 -15.66 -4.73
N LEU A 188 -8.55 -15.12 -3.52
CA LEU A 188 -7.56 -14.10 -3.16
C LEU A 188 -6.17 -14.72 -3.16
N TYR A 189 -5.22 -14.08 -3.86
CA TYR A 189 -3.90 -14.64 -4.04
C TYR A 189 -2.82 -13.87 -3.27
N ALA A 190 -2.28 -14.49 -2.21
CA ALA A 190 -1.23 -13.91 -1.37
C ALA A 190 0.11 -14.59 -1.64
N LEU A 191 1.05 -13.82 -2.17
CA LEU A 191 2.38 -14.27 -2.53
C LEU A 191 3.26 -14.30 -1.27
N CYS A 192 3.84 -15.44 -0.95
CA CYS A 192 4.72 -15.61 0.20
C CYS A 192 6.13 -15.97 -0.28
N ASN A 193 6.86 -14.98 -0.81
CA ASN A 193 8.23 -15.15 -1.30
C ASN A 193 9.25 -14.26 -0.58
N TRP A 194 8.91 -13.77 0.61
CA TRP A 194 9.82 -13.04 1.51
C TRP A 194 10.56 -11.83 0.91
N GLY A 195 9.99 -11.17 -0.10
CA GLY A 195 10.63 -10.07 -0.80
C GLY A 195 11.62 -10.47 -1.90
N HIS A 196 11.82 -11.76 -2.15
CA HIS A 196 12.72 -12.26 -3.19
C HIS A 196 12.30 -11.79 -4.59
N ASP A 197 13.27 -11.80 -5.52
CA ASP A 197 13.09 -11.44 -6.92
C ASP A 197 12.43 -10.06 -7.13
N GLN A 198 12.67 -9.12 -6.20
CA GLN A 198 12.08 -7.77 -6.21
C GLN A 198 10.56 -7.80 -6.42
N VAL A 199 9.86 -8.65 -5.66
CA VAL A 199 8.41 -8.90 -5.83
C VAL A 199 7.54 -7.66 -5.92
N GLY A 200 7.93 -6.52 -5.33
CA GLY A 200 7.17 -5.26 -5.49
C GLY A 200 7.02 -4.81 -6.94
N THR A 201 7.97 -5.15 -7.82
CA THR A 201 7.97 -4.73 -9.23
C THR A 201 6.97 -5.49 -10.10
N TRP A 202 6.58 -6.71 -9.72
CA TRP A 202 5.70 -7.57 -10.51
C TRP A 202 4.50 -8.14 -9.72
N GLY A 203 4.63 -8.26 -8.40
CA GLY A 203 3.60 -8.70 -7.45
C GLY A 203 2.25 -8.00 -7.63
N PRO A 204 2.18 -6.66 -7.81
CA PRO A 204 0.92 -5.97 -8.07
C PRO A 204 0.16 -6.51 -9.28
N ALA A 205 0.85 -6.95 -10.34
CA ALA A 205 0.24 -7.52 -11.54
C ALA A 205 -0.06 -9.02 -11.42
N THR A 206 0.41 -9.65 -10.34
CA THR A 206 0.38 -11.11 -10.16
C THR A 206 -0.56 -11.57 -9.07
N GLY A 207 -0.62 -10.89 -7.92
CA GLY A 207 -1.54 -11.23 -6.84
C GLY A 207 -2.02 -10.04 -6.04
N ASN A 208 -2.73 -10.34 -4.96
CA ASN A 208 -3.45 -9.36 -4.16
C ASN A 208 -2.65 -8.85 -2.96
N SER A 209 -1.67 -9.62 -2.49
CA SER A 209 -0.63 -9.16 -1.57
C SER A 209 0.66 -9.92 -1.79
N TRP A 210 1.79 -9.38 -1.32
CA TRP A 210 3.08 -10.06 -1.37
C TRP A 210 3.91 -9.80 -0.12
N ARG A 211 4.40 -10.88 0.48
CA ARG A 211 5.37 -10.85 1.58
C ARG A 211 6.61 -10.11 1.12
N ASN A 212 6.99 -9.05 1.84
CA ASN A 212 8.13 -8.22 1.50
C ASN A 212 9.30 -8.34 2.50
N THR A 213 9.17 -9.22 3.49
CA THR A 213 10.18 -9.55 4.50
C THR A 213 10.18 -11.04 4.82
N GLY A 214 11.23 -11.50 5.53
CA GLY A 214 11.22 -12.80 6.21
C GLY A 214 10.12 -12.91 7.27
N ASP A 215 10.04 -14.07 7.92
CA ASP A 215 8.96 -14.38 8.86
C ASP A 215 9.06 -13.54 10.15
N ILE A 216 7.90 -13.06 10.60
CA ILE A 216 7.76 -12.41 11.90
C ILE A 216 7.90 -13.45 13.01
N GLN A 217 8.41 -13.01 14.15
CA GLN A 217 8.45 -13.76 15.38
C GLN A 217 7.79 -12.96 16.49
N ALA A 218 7.25 -13.66 17.49
CA ALA A 218 6.55 -13.08 18.63
C ALA A 218 7.46 -12.37 19.64
N ASN A 219 8.32 -11.46 19.19
CA ASN A 219 9.17 -10.60 20.00
C ASN A 219 9.34 -9.23 19.35
N TRP A 220 9.56 -8.21 20.18
CA TRP A 220 9.65 -6.82 19.74
C TRP A 220 10.71 -6.55 18.67
N ASN A 221 11.89 -7.18 18.79
CA ASN A 221 12.98 -6.99 17.83
C ASN A 221 12.60 -7.45 16.43
N SER A 222 11.88 -8.58 16.31
CA SER A 222 11.38 -9.05 15.02
C SER A 222 10.34 -8.10 14.42
N VAL A 223 9.36 -7.66 15.22
CA VAL A 223 8.34 -6.68 14.79
C VAL A 223 9.00 -5.41 14.27
N MET A 224 9.99 -4.88 15.00
CA MET A 224 10.72 -3.68 14.61
C MET A 224 11.61 -3.89 13.39
N GLY A 225 12.28 -5.04 13.27
CA GLY A 225 13.09 -5.38 12.10
C GLY A 225 12.26 -5.47 10.82
N ILE A 226 11.04 -6.01 10.90
CA ILE A 226 10.10 -6.01 9.76
C ILE A 226 9.60 -4.61 9.44
N LEU A 227 9.28 -3.80 10.46
CA LEU A 227 8.86 -2.42 10.28
C LEU A 227 9.94 -1.59 9.55
N ASP A 228 11.21 -1.78 9.92
CA ASP A 228 12.35 -1.08 9.33
C ASP A 228 12.57 -1.39 7.85
N ALA A 229 12.06 -2.53 7.37
CA ALA A 229 12.11 -2.90 5.97
C ALA A 229 10.99 -2.26 5.12
N GLN A 230 10.00 -1.60 5.73
CA GLN A 230 8.83 -1.05 5.03
C GLN A 230 9.07 0.27 4.27
N PRO A 231 9.96 1.20 4.69
CA PRO A 231 10.27 2.37 3.90
C PRO A 231 10.72 2.00 2.47
N GLY A 232 10.12 2.65 1.48
CA GLY A 232 10.37 2.38 0.05
C GLY A 232 9.31 1.50 -0.62
N TRP A 233 8.50 0.75 0.13
CA TRP A 233 7.48 -0.12 -0.44
C TRP A 233 6.16 0.60 -0.77
N ALA A 234 5.92 1.78 -0.19
CA ALA A 234 4.63 2.45 -0.24
C ALA A 234 4.08 2.73 -1.66
N GLY A 235 4.95 2.82 -2.68
CA GLY A 235 4.54 3.04 -4.07
C GLY A 235 3.97 1.81 -4.79
N PHE A 236 4.15 0.61 -4.21
CA PHE A 236 3.63 -0.63 -4.78
C PHE A 236 2.23 -0.99 -4.25
N SER A 237 1.87 -0.48 -3.07
CA SER A 237 0.53 -0.68 -2.49
C SER A 237 -0.53 0.16 -3.20
N ARG A 238 -1.71 -0.43 -3.40
CA ARG A 238 -2.94 0.19 -3.90
C ARG A 238 -4.12 -0.77 -3.77
N PRO A 239 -5.38 -0.32 -3.91
CA PRO A 239 -6.53 -1.21 -3.94
C PRO A 239 -6.34 -2.40 -4.87
N GLY A 240 -6.45 -3.61 -4.31
CA GLY A 240 -6.22 -4.88 -5.00
C GLY A 240 -4.79 -5.42 -4.92
N ALA A 241 -3.83 -4.69 -4.34
CA ALA A 241 -2.41 -5.02 -4.33
C ALA A 241 -1.71 -4.43 -3.08
N TRP A 242 -1.39 -5.27 -2.08
CA TRP A 242 -0.88 -4.82 -0.78
C TRP A 242 0.50 -5.38 -0.43
N ASN A 243 1.39 -4.53 0.05
CA ASN A 243 2.61 -5.00 0.72
C ASN A 243 2.24 -5.75 2.01
N ASP A 244 2.84 -6.92 2.20
CA ASP A 244 2.56 -7.79 3.34
C ASP A 244 3.80 -7.90 4.25
N PRO A 245 3.84 -7.15 5.37
CA PRO A 245 4.86 -7.28 6.41
C PRO A 245 4.64 -8.49 7.33
N ASP A 246 3.95 -9.53 6.85
CA ASP A 246 3.62 -10.76 7.58
C ASP A 246 2.52 -10.62 8.63
N MET A 247 2.08 -11.78 9.13
CA MET A 247 0.97 -11.95 10.06
C MET A 247 1.18 -11.23 11.40
N LEU A 248 0.09 -11.03 12.15
CA LEU A 248 0.12 -10.36 13.43
C LEU A 248 0.54 -11.30 14.56
N GLU A 249 1.42 -10.81 15.44
CA GLU A 249 1.81 -11.44 16.72
C GLU A 249 1.04 -10.89 17.93
N VAL A 250 -0.04 -10.14 17.67
CA VAL A 250 -0.93 -9.58 18.70
C VAL A 250 -1.55 -10.71 19.52
N GLY A 251 -1.28 -10.72 20.83
CA GLY A 251 -1.78 -11.75 21.75
C GLY A 251 -0.96 -13.05 21.80
N ASN A 252 0.23 -13.06 21.19
CA ASN A 252 1.22 -14.11 21.36
C ASN A 252 2.28 -13.67 22.38
N GLY A 253 3.57 -13.74 22.05
CA GLY A 253 4.70 -13.44 22.92
C GLY A 253 4.97 -11.95 23.21
N LEU A 254 4.19 -11.03 22.63
CA LEU A 254 4.31 -9.59 22.85
C LEU A 254 3.56 -9.15 24.11
N SER A 255 4.06 -8.11 24.79
CA SER A 255 3.28 -7.39 25.81
C SER A 255 2.05 -6.70 25.20
N ASP A 256 1.09 -6.31 26.04
CA ASP A 256 -0.09 -5.54 25.59
C ASP A 256 0.32 -4.20 24.94
N THR A 257 1.37 -3.55 25.47
CA THR A 257 1.92 -2.31 24.93
C THR A 257 2.50 -2.50 23.53
N GLU A 258 3.34 -3.52 23.37
CA GLU A 258 3.93 -3.88 22.07
C GLU A 258 2.87 -4.33 21.07
N SER A 259 1.86 -5.08 21.52
CA SER A 259 0.73 -5.52 20.69
C SER A 259 -0.07 -4.34 20.14
N ARG A 260 -0.33 -3.30 20.96
CA ARG A 260 -0.98 -2.06 20.49
C ARG A 260 -0.12 -1.31 19.49
N ALA A 261 1.19 -1.23 19.72
CA ALA A 261 2.12 -0.57 18.79
C ALA A 261 2.19 -1.31 17.44
N HIS A 262 2.37 -2.63 17.48
CA HIS A 262 2.37 -3.50 16.31
C HIS A 262 1.08 -3.38 15.50
N PHE A 263 -0.08 -3.48 16.14
CA PHE A 263 -1.38 -3.34 15.47
C PHE A 263 -1.56 -1.96 14.82
N SER A 264 -1.18 -0.89 15.54
CA SER A 264 -1.25 0.49 15.04
C SER A 264 -0.39 0.70 13.78
N LEU A 265 0.82 0.15 13.76
CA LEU A 265 1.75 0.26 12.64
C LEU A 265 1.26 -0.53 11.43
N TRP A 266 0.84 -1.79 11.60
CA TRP A 266 0.31 -2.59 10.50
C TRP A 266 -0.96 -1.96 9.90
N ALA A 267 -1.82 -1.38 10.76
CA ALA A 267 -2.97 -0.62 10.29
C ALA A 267 -2.56 0.62 9.48
N LEU A 268 -1.58 1.39 9.97
CA LEU A 268 -1.08 2.57 9.27
C LEU A 268 -0.45 2.21 7.92
N LEU A 269 0.21 1.06 7.79
CA LEU A 269 0.84 0.60 6.54
C LEU A 269 -0.16 0.11 5.48
N ASN A 270 -1.47 0.00 5.79
CA ASN A 270 -2.42 -0.74 4.96
C ASN A 270 -1.98 -2.20 4.72
N ALA A 271 -1.35 -2.82 5.73
CA ALA A 271 -0.95 -4.22 5.68
C ALA A 271 -2.19 -5.15 5.79
N PRO A 272 -2.12 -6.40 5.31
CA PRO A 272 -3.04 -7.44 5.74
C PRO A 272 -3.04 -7.53 7.28
N LEU A 273 -4.22 -7.52 7.92
CA LEU A 273 -4.36 -7.77 9.35
C LEU A 273 -4.81 -9.22 9.55
N ILE A 274 -3.85 -10.14 9.43
CA ILE A 274 -4.07 -11.57 9.63
C ILE A 274 -3.60 -11.94 11.03
N ALA A 275 -4.53 -12.18 11.96
CA ALA A 275 -4.23 -12.59 13.32
C ALA A 275 -3.53 -13.97 13.35
N GLY A 276 -2.52 -14.13 14.19
CA GLY A 276 -1.77 -15.38 14.38
C GLY A 276 -1.95 -16.05 15.74
N ASN A 277 -2.74 -15.47 16.65
CA ASN A 277 -2.95 -15.98 18.01
C ASN A 277 -4.06 -17.05 18.08
N ASP A 278 -4.15 -17.78 19.20
CA ASP A 278 -5.29 -18.66 19.47
C ASP A 278 -6.54 -17.83 19.87
N LEU A 279 -7.46 -17.64 18.92
CA LEU A 279 -8.68 -16.85 19.14
C LEU A 279 -9.61 -17.46 20.20
N ARG A 280 -9.48 -18.76 20.50
CA ARG A 280 -10.35 -19.48 21.44
C ARG A 280 -10.04 -19.12 22.89
N THR A 281 -8.82 -18.66 23.15
CA THR A 281 -8.28 -18.40 24.49
C THR A 281 -7.73 -16.98 24.64
N MET A 282 -7.93 -16.11 23.64
CA MET A 282 -7.40 -14.75 23.68
C MET A 282 -7.94 -13.94 24.86
N SER A 283 -7.06 -13.12 25.45
CA SER A 283 -7.42 -12.25 26.56
C SER A 283 -8.40 -11.15 26.14
N ALA A 284 -9.05 -10.52 27.12
CA ALA A 284 -9.91 -9.36 26.86
C ALA A 284 -9.13 -8.18 26.24
N THR A 285 -7.85 -8.00 26.61
CA THR A 285 -6.99 -6.98 26.02
C THR A 285 -6.63 -7.31 24.57
N THR A 286 -6.22 -8.54 24.27
CA THR A 286 -5.95 -8.99 22.90
C THR A 286 -7.18 -8.78 22.02
N LYS A 287 -8.35 -9.20 22.52
CA LYS A 287 -9.63 -9.00 21.82
C LYS A 287 -9.88 -7.52 21.56
N SER A 288 -9.73 -6.64 22.54
CA SER A 288 -10.00 -5.20 22.36
C SER A 288 -9.03 -4.54 21.38
N ILE A 289 -7.78 -5.01 21.29
CA ILE A 289 -6.81 -4.59 20.29
C ILE A 289 -7.30 -5.01 18.89
N LEU A 290 -7.56 -6.30 18.70
CA LEU A 290 -7.96 -6.86 17.40
C LEU A 290 -9.34 -6.39 16.93
N THR A 291 -10.20 -5.91 17.83
CA THR A 291 -11.53 -5.39 17.46
C THR A 291 -11.64 -3.87 17.54
N ASN A 292 -10.53 -3.13 17.64
CA ASN A 292 -10.58 -1.67 17.62
C ASN A 292 -10.94 -1.15 16.22
N THR A 293 -12.21 -0.81 16.02
CA THR A 293 -12.76 -0.39 14.72
C THR A 293 -12.20 0.95 14.21
N GLU A 294 -11.67 1.82 15.08
CA GLU A 294 -11.04 3.07 14.64
C GLU A 294 -9.67 2.80 14.01
N VAL A 295 -8.87 1.90 14.62
CA VAL A 295 -7.57 1.49 14.08
C VAL A 295 -7.76 0.66 12.80
N ILE A 296 -8.74 -0.26 12.79
CA ILE A 296 -9.12 -0.99 11.56
C ILE A 296 -9.63 -0.02 10.49
N GLY A 297 -10.38 1.01 10.87
CA GLY A 297 -10.82 2.06 9.96
C GLY A 297 -9.65 2.77 9.27
N VAL A 298 -8.54 3.00 9.98
CA VAL A 298 -7.30 3.45 9.35
C VAL A 298 -6.78 2.41 8.35
N ASN A 299 -6.66 1.14 8.74
CA ASN A 299 -6.21 0.08 7.83
C ASN A 299 -7.03 -0.05 6.54
N GLN A 300 -8.35 0.10 6.64
CA GLN A 300 -9.29 -0.09 5.54
C GLN A 300 -9.47 1.17 4.68
N ASP A 301 -8.94 2.32 5.09
CA ASP A 301 -8.95 3.56 4.31
C ASP A 301 -7.74 3.65 3.37
N TRP A 302 -8.00 3.99 2.11
CA TRP A 302 -6.98 4.27 1.10
C TRP A 302 -7.00 5.74 0.68
N GLY A 303 -6.19 6.57 1.35
CA GLY A 303 -5.91 7.94 0.92
C GLY A 303 -4.87 8.05 -0.19
N GLY A 304 -4.75 7.04 -1.06
CA GLY A 304 -3.91 7.08 -2.24
C GLY A 304 -2.45 6.68 -2.05
N ARG A 305 -2.00 6.46 -0.82
CA ARG A 305 -0.66 5.92 -0.53
C ARG A 305 -0.63 5.19 0.82
N GLN A 306 0.16 4.11 0.88
CA GLN A 306 0.47 3.44 2.14
C GLN A 306 1.17 4.41 3.10
N GLY A 307 0.93 4.24 4.40
CA GLY A 307 1.63 5.00 5.43
C GLY A 307 3.15 4.78 5.41
N ASN A 308 3.90 5.78 5.84
CA ASN A 308 5.35 5.76 5.80
C ASN A 308 5.95 6.49 7.01
N ARG A 309 7.21 6.18 7.32
CA ARG A 309 8.00 6.93 8.31
C ARG A 309 8.31 8.32 7.77
N ILE A 310 8.01 9.34 8.57
CA ILE A 310 8.29 10.75 8.25
C ILE A 310 9.34 11.37 9.18
N VAL A 311 9.56 10.77 10.35
CA VAL A 311 10.63 11.15 11.30
C VAL A 311 11.27 9.91 11.87
N ASP A 312 12.59 9.94 11.97
CA ASP A 312 13.41 8.93 12.62
C ASP A 312 14.44 9.65 13.51
N ASN A 313 14.24 9.56 14.82
CA ASN A 313 15.15 10.10 15.84
C ASN A 313 15.87 8.95 16.60
N GLY A 314 16.05 7.80 15.96
CA GLY A 314 16.58 6.59 16.58
C GLY A 314 15.52 5.87 17.42
N ASN A 315 15.44 6.20 18.72
CA ASN A 315 14.51 5.50 19.62
C ASN A 315 13.06 5.96 19.49
N THR A 316 12.80 7.07 18.81
CA THR A 316 11.44 7.59 18.61
C THR A 316 11.22 7.91 17.14
N GLU A 317 10.03 7.58 16.65
CA GLU A 317 9.69 7.72 15.24
C GLU A 317 8.28 8.29 15.08
N VAL A 318 8.05 8.96 13.95
CA VAL A 318 6.72 9.39 13.54
C VAL A 318 6.40 8.75 12.20
N TRP A 319 5.29 8.03 12.16
CA TRP A 319 4.74 7.41 10.95
C TRP A 319 3.42 8.08 10.62
N ALA A 320 3.18 8.33 9.34
CA ALA A 320 1.97 9.02 8.89
C ALA A 320 1.38 8.37 7.64
N LYS A 321 0.05 8.40 7.55
CA LYS A 321 -0.72 8.02 6.37
C LYS A 321 -1.78 9.06 6.07
N LEU A 322 -1.85 9.47 4.81
CA LEU A 322 -2.99 10.23 4.30
C LEU A 322 -4.23 9.34 4.22
N MET A 323 -5.35 9.87 4.74
CA MET A 323 -6.67 9.28 4.63
C MET A 323 -7.47 9.85 3.44
N ALA A 324 -8.45 9.12 2.93
CA ALA A 324 -9.23 9.49 1.75
C ALA A 324 -10.01 10.81 1.91
N ASN A 325 -10.43 11.15 3.13
CA ASN A 325 -11.13 12.41 3.44
C ASN A 325 -10.17 13.59 3.66
N GLY A 326 -8.85 13.36 3.67
CA GLY A 326 -7.84 14.37 3.88
C GLY A 326 -7.26 14.51 5.27
N SER A 327 -7.81 13.81 6.24
CA SER A 327 -7.14 13.67 7.52
C SER A 327 -5.84 12.87 7.36
N VAL A 328 -5.00 12.94 8.37
CA VAL A 328 -3.76 12.15 8.43
C VAL A 328 -3.81 11.28 9.67
N ALA A 329 -3.73 9.96 9.47
CA ALA A 329 -3.45 9.04 10.55
C ALA A 329 -1.96 9.12 10.91
N VAL A 330 -1.64 9.19 12.19
CA VAL A 330 -0.27 9.29 12.68
C VAL A 330 -0.05 8.30 13.81
N VAL A 331 1.10 7.63 13.79
CA VAL A 331 1.61 6.81 14.89
C VAL A 331 2.89 7.46 15.42
N LEU A 332 2.87 7.79 16.71
CA LEU A 332 4.01 8.25 17.48
C LEU A 332 4.61 7.04 18.20
N LEU A 333 5.73 6.53 17.70
CA LEU A 333 6.33 5.28 18.14
C LEU A 333 7.50 5.54 19.08
N ASN A 334 7.56 4.83 20.20
CA ASN A 334 8.73 4.74 21.05
C ASN A 334 9.29 3.32 21.01
N ARG A 335 10.47 3.17 20.44
CA ARG A 335 11.22 1.92 20.31
C ARG A 335 12.13 1.65 21.49
N GLY A 336 12.41 2.66 22.30
CA GLY A 336 13.36 2.60 23.41
C GLY A 336 12.80 1.91 24.65
N GLY A 337 13.71 1.59 25.58
CA GLY A 337 13.40 0.89 26.83
C GLY A 337 12.83 1.76 27.96
N GLY A 338 12.54 3.04 27.73
CA GLY A 338 11.97 3.95 28.71
C GLY A 338 10.93 4.88 28.09
N THR A 339 10.06 5.46 28.91
CA THR A 339 9.05 6.43 28.44
C THR A 339 9.71 7.64 27.80
N ALA A 340 9.19 8.06 26.65
CA ALA A 340 9.67 9.23 25.91
C ALA A 340 8.51 10.07 25.39
N THR A 341 8.71 11.38 25.33
CA THR A 341 7.79 12.26 24.61
C THR A 341 8.09 12.18 23.12
N VAL A 342 7.10 11.81 22.32
CA VAL A 342 7.18 11.77 20.86
C VAL A 342 6.22 12.81 20.32
N SER A 343 6.64 13.59 19.32
CA SER A 343 5.83 14.69 18.79
C SER A 343 6.00 14.90 17.30
N THR A 344 5.00 15.56 16.71
CA THR A 344 5.00 16.08 15.35
C THR A 344 4.12 17.33 15.28
N SER A 345 3.94 17.88 14.08
CA SER A 345 3.06 19.03 13.85
C SER A 345 2.16 18.84 12.64
N ALA A 346 1.03 19.55 12.59
CA ALA A 346 0.14 19.54 11.44
C ALA A 346 0.85 19.94 10.13
N THR A 347 1.80 20.88 10.20
CA THR A 347 2.66 21.25 9.07
C THR A 347 3.50 20.06 8.60
N GLN A 348 4.13 19.34 9.53
CA GLN A 348 4.94 18.16 9.20
C GLN A 348 4.11 16.98 8.68
N LEU A 349 2.84 16.90 9.08
CA LEU A 349 1.85 15.97 8.53
C LEU A 349 1.31 16.41 7.14
N GLY A 350 1.65 17.62 6.67
CA GLY A 350 1.18 18.14 5.38
C GLY A 350 -0.31 18.52 5.38
N LEU A 351 -0.88 18.86 6.54
CA LEU A 351 -2.28 19.26 6.72
C LEU A 351 -2.51 20.75 6.44
N GLY A 352 -1.65 21.44 5.69
CA GLY A 352 -1.83 22.86 5.38
C GLY A 352 -1.83 23.77 6.62
N SER A 353 -2.46 24.94 6.51
CA SER A 353 -2.60 25.90 7.61
C SER A 353 -4.07 26.02 8.04
N ALA A 354 -4.32 25.94 9.34
CA ALA A 354 -5.61 26.20 9.96
C ALA A 354 -5.42 26.85 11.33
N SER A 355 -6.44 27.57 11.80
CA SER A 355 -6.46 28.14 13.15
C SER A 355 -6.58 27.06 14.25
N SER A 356 -7.08 25.88 13.91
CA SER A 356 -7.19 24.72 14.80
C SER A 356 -7.28 23.42 14.02
N TYR A 357 -6.80 22.33 14.62
CA TYR A 357 -6.91 20.96 14.12
C TYR A 357 -7.60 20.08 15.16
N SER A 358 -8.44 19.16 14.69
CA SER A 358 -9.02 18.09 15.51
C SER A 358 -8.06 16.89 15.58
N VAL A 359 -7.83 16.37 16.77
CA VAL A 359 -6.98 15.21 17.04
C VAL A 359 -7.81 14.14 17.73
N ARG A 360 -8.11 13.05 17.02
CA ARG A 360 -8.80 11.87 17.54
C ARG A 360 -7.77 10.86 18.01
N ASP A 361 -7.75 10.51 19.29
CA ASP A 361 -6.97 9.40 19.83
C ASP A 361 -7.74 8.09 19.63
N LEU A 362 -7.16 7.17 18.86
CA LEU A 362 -7.84 5.95 18.44
C LEU A 362 -7.86 4.86 19.52
N TRP A 363 -7.02 4.98 20.55
CA TRP A 363 -6.95 4.03 21.65
C TRP A 363 -7.70 4.53 22.90
N ALA A 364 -7.67 5.84 23.14
CA ALA A 364 -8.47 6.47 24.19
C ALA A 364 -9.91 6.78 23.75
N HIS A 365 -10.20 6.74 22.45
CA HIS A 365 -11.49 7.11 21.85
C HIS A 365 -11.95 8.53 22.22
N THR A 366 -11.00 9.45 22.39
CA THR A 366 -11.26 10.85 22.74
C THR A 366 -10.84 11.78 21.62
N THR A 367 -11.52 12.92 21.51
CA THR A 367 -11.18 13.96 20.54
C THR A 367 -10.75 15.22 21.29
N SER A 368 -9.65 15.81 20.87
CA SER A 368 -9.17 17.12 21.35
C SER A 368 -8.88 18.05 20.18
N THR A 369 -8.52 19.30 20.47
CA THR A 369 -8.11 20.29 19.47
C THR A 369 -6.72 20.82 19.77
N THR A 370 -5.96 21.15 18.73
CA THR A 370 -4.63 21.75 18.86
C THR A 370 -4.45 22.92 17.89
N GLY A 371 -3.56 23.86 18.22
CA GLY A 371 -3.08 24.88 17.28
C GLY A 371 -2.11 24.34 16.22
N GLY A 372 -1.72 23.07 16.31
CA GLY A 372 -0.90 22.39 15.32
C GLY A 372 0.18 21.46 15.88
N SER A 373 0.42 21.46 17.19
CA SER A 373 1.33 20.50 17.85
C SER A 373 0.59 19.22 18.21
N ILE A 374 1.16 18.07 17.87
CA ILE A 374 0.64 16.74 18.25
C ILE A 374 1.76 16.03 19.01
N SER A 375 1.49 15.61 20.24
CA SER A 375 2.51 15.04 21.13
C SER A 375 1.89 14.06 22.11
N ALA A 376 2.66 13.04 22.50
CA ALA A 376 2.27 12.06 23.51
C ALA A 376 3.46 11.65 24.37
N SER A 377 3.19 11.34 25.65
CA SER A 377 4.13 10.59 26.49
C SER A 377 3.92 9.10 26.21
N VAL A 378 4.88 8.47 25.53
CA VAL A 378 4.76 7.11 25.01
C VAL A 378 5.65 6.18 25.84
N PRO A 379 5.11 5.13 26.48
CA PRO A 379 5.91 4.20 27.28
C PRO A 379 6.92 3.43 26.43
N ALA A 380 7.84 2.73 27.08
CA ALA A 380 8.77 1.82 26.42
C ALA A 380 8.04 0.85 25.49
N HIS A 381 8.52 0.72 24.25
CA HIS A 381 7.94 -0.12 23.19
C HIS A 381 6.45 0.21 22.86
N GLY A 382 5.99 1.41 23.24
CA GLY A 382 4.62 1.84 23.05
C GLY A 382 4.43 2.65 21.78
N ALA A 383 3.16 2.89 21.46
CA ALA A 383 2.76 3.84 20.45
C ALA A 383 1.50 4.60 20.86
N ALA A 384 1.41 5.85 20.45
CA ALA A 384 0.15 6.60 20.41
C ALA A 384 -0.31 6.72 18.95
N MET A 385 -1.61 6.56 18.71
CA MET A 385 -2.17 6.60 17.36
C MET A 385 -3.31 7.60 17.30
N TYR A 386 -3.22 8.53 16.34
CA TYR A 386 -4.19 9.58 16.14
C TYR A 386 -4.69 9.65 14.70
N VAL A 387 -5.89 10.20 14.52
CA VAL A 387 -6.31 10.81 13.24
C VAL A 387 -6.40 12.32 13.45
N VAL A 388 -5.66 13.06 12.65
CA VAL A 388 -5.59 14.53 12.71
C VAL A 388 -6.28 15.11 11.48
N SER A 389 -7.19 16.06 11.69
CA SER A 389 -7.94 16.70 10.61
C SER A 389 -8.02 18.22 10.80
N GLY A 390 -8.14 18.95 9.70
CA GLY A 390 -8.04 20.41 9.64
C GLY A 390 -7.08 20.83 8.52
N GLY A 391 -7.17 22.08 8.08
CA GLY A 391 -6.27 22.66 7.06
C GLY A 391 -6.39 22.04 5.65
N GLY A 392 -7.63 21.80 5.23
CA GLY A 392 -8.01 21.49 3.84
C GLY A 392 -8.23 20.01 3.55
N THR A 393 -9.01 19.74 2.50
CA THR A 393 -9.23 18.38 1.99
C THR A 393 -8.32 18.13 0.77
N PRO A 394 -7.88 16.88 0.49
CA PRO A 394 -7.42 16.53 -0.84
C PRO A 394 -8.50 16.95 -1.83
N PRO A 395 -8.12 17.38 -3.03
CA PRO A 395 -9.13 17.67 -4.02
C PRO A 395 -10.00 16.42 -4.21
N GLY A 396 -11.30 16.49 -3.88
CA GLY A 396 -12.23 15.40 -4.11
C GLY A 396 -12.17 14.94 -5.58
N SER A 397 -12.41 13.67 -5.87
CA SER A 397 -12.27 13.12 -7.22
C SER A 397 -13.16 13.84 -8.24
N GLY A 398 -12.55 14.42 -9.26
CA GLY A 398 -13.27 15.11 -10.34
C GLY A 398 -12.32 15.73 -11.35
N THR A 399 -12.79 15.91 -12.58
CA THR A 399 -12.06 16.66 -13.61
C THR A 399 -12.65 18.06 -13.73
N TYR A 400 -11.80 19.07 -13.58
CA TYR A 400 -12.19 20.48 -13.62
C TYR A 400 -11.05 21.34 -14.18
N SER A 401 -11.34 22.59 -14.47
CA SER A 401 -10.30 23.60 -14.68
C SER A 401 -10.05 24.38 -13.39
N LEU A 402 -8.83 24.86 -13.20
CA LEU A 402 -8.44 25.65 -12.03
C LEU A 402 -8.28 27.11 -12.45
N LYS A 403 -9.28 27.94 -12.14
CA LYS A 403 -9.26 29.38 -12.45
C LYS A 403 -8.66 30.17 -11.29
N GLY A 404 -7.57 30.88 -11.54
CA GLY A 404 -6.94 31.77 -10.55
C GLY A 404 -7.82 32.97 -10.25
N GLN A 405 -8.09 33.23 -8.98
CA GLN A 405 -8.99 34.32 -8.56
C GLN A 405 -8.39 35.70 -8.84
N GLY A 406 -7.06 35.86 -8.76
CA GLY A 406 -6.39 37.13 -9.05
C GLY A 406 -6.38 37.51 -10.53
N SER A 407 -6.28 36.54 -11.44
CA SER A 407 -6.13 36.78 -12.88
C SER A 407 -7.39 36.50 -13.70
N GLY A 408 -8.33 35.71 -13.17
CA GLY A 408 -9.46 35.18 -13.94
C GLY A 408 -9.06 34.18 -15.03
N ARG A 409 -7.82 33.70 -15.03
CA ARG A 409 -7.26 32.76 -16.02
C ARG A 409 -7.08 31.38 -15.44
N CYS A 410 -7.03 30.37 -16.30
CA CYS A 410 -6.93 28.98 -15.90
C CYS A 410 -5.48 28.52 -15.82
N LEU A 411 -5.20 27.62 -14.88
CA LEU A 411 -3.96 26.84 -14.84
C LEU A 411 -3.85 26.09 -16.17
N ASP A 412 -2.71 26.26 -16.84
CA ASP A 412 -2.48 25.81 -18.20
C ASP A 412 -1.08 25.20 -18.31
N ILE A 413 -0.99 24.04 -18.95
CA ILE A 413 0.30 23.47 -19.32
C ILE A 413 0.75 24.08 -20.65
N THR A 414 1.85 24.84 -20.57
CA THR A 414 2.32 25.74 -21.63
C THR A 414 2.41 25.03 -22.98
N GLY A 415 1.69 25.58 -23.96
CA GLY A 415 1.70 25.09 -25.35
C GLY A 415 1.07 23.71 -25.55
N GLY A 416 0.35 23.17 -24.56
CA GLY A 416 -0.25 21.84 -24.63
C GLY A 416 0.76 20.70 -24.72
N SER A 417 2.04 20.97 -24.42
CA SER A 417 3.10 19.97 -24.42
C SER A 417 2.89 18.94 -23.29
N GLN A 418 3.20 17.68 -23.59
CA GLN A 418 3.21 16.57 -22.62
C GLN A 418 4.64 16.17 -22.22
N ALA A 419 5.66 16.91 -22.65
CA ALA A 419 7.04 16.63 -22.26
C ALA A 419 7.25 16.88 -20.75
N ASN A 420 7.99 15.99 -20.08
CA ASN A 420 8.37 16.18 -18.69
C ASN A 420 9.15 17.49 -18.53
N GLY A 421 8.84 18.24 -17.47
CA GLY A 421 9.42 19.55 -17.22
C GLY A 421 8.68 20.71 -17.88
N THR A 422 7.67 20.47 -18.72
CA THR A 422 6.84 21.55 -19.29
C THR A 422 6.18 22.36 -18.16
N LEU A 423 6.40 23.67 -18.15
CA LEU A 423 5.95 24.56 -17.09
C LEU A 423 4.44 24.76 -17.10
N ALA A 424 3.87 24.86 -15.90
CA ALA A 424 2.53 25.38 -15.69
C ALA A 424 2.56 26.91 -15.70
N GLY A 425 1.59 27.50 -16.37
CA GLY A 425 1.33 28.94 -16.38
C GLY A 425 -0.16 29.22 -16.20
N ILE A 426 -0.54 30.48 -16.29
CA ILE A 426 -1.95 30.87 -16.46
C ILE A 426 -2.24 31.25 -17.90
N TRP A 427 -3.40 30.86 -18.40
CA TRP A 427 -3.87 31.21 -19.74
C TRP A 427 -5.38 31.44 -19.75
N ASP A 428 -5.89 32.14 -20.76
CA ASP A 428 -7.33 32.31 -20.94
C ASP A 428 -8.05 30.95 -20.91
N CYS A 429 -9.10 30.86 -20.08
CA CYS A 429 -9.81 29.62 -19.84
C CYS A 429 -10.48 29.12 -21.12
N ASN A 430 -10.23 27.85 -21.44
CA ASN A 430 -10.82 27.14 -22.56
C ASN A 430 -11.02 25.66 -22.20
N SER A 431 -11.58 24.87 -23.12
CA SER A 431 -11.89 23.46 -22.88
C SER A 431 -10.78 22.49 -23.29
N ALA A 432 -9.56 22.97 -23.57
CA ALA A 432 -8.47 22.12 -24.03
C ALA A 432 -7.95 21.20 -22.92
N ALA A 433 -7.40 20.06 -23.33
CA ALA A 433 -6.95 19.01 -22.41
C ALA A 433 -5.82 19.45 -21.46
N ASN A 434 -5.04 20.47 -21.85
CA ASN A 434 -3.94 21.04 -21.06
C ASN A 434 -4.40 21.98 -19.93
N GLN A 435 -5.71 22.25 -19.82
CA GLN A 435 -6.33 22.99 -18.71
C GLN A 435 -7.28 22.11 -17.87
N ARG A 436 -7.37 20.82 -18.16
CA ARG A 436 -8.29 19.87 -17.52
C ARG A 436 -7.53 19.00 -16.53
N PHE A 437 -7.70 19.30 -15.25
CA PHE A 437 -7.04 18.59 -14.16
C PHE A 437 -8.02 17.66 -13.46
N THR A 438 -7.65 16.39 -13.39
CA THR A 438 -8.32 15.35 -12.62
C THR A 438 -7.62 15.18 -11.29
N SER A 439 -8.32 15.48 -10.22
CA SER A 439 -7.87 15.17 -8.88
C SER A 439 -7.98 13.69 -8.54
N THR A 440 -7.01 13.19 -7.80
CA THR A 440 -7.02 11.82 -7.27
C THR A 440 -7.12 11.80 -5.75
N SER A 441 -7.57 10.68 -5.19
CA SER A 441 -7.55 10.47 -3.73
C SER A 441 -6.12 10.49 -3.15
N ALA A 442 -5.10 10.28 -3.98
CA ALA A 442 -3.69 10.46 -3.61
C ALA A 442 -3.23 11.91 -3.51
N GLY A 443 -4.13 12.88 -3.74
CA GLY A 443 -3.84 14.30 -3.74
C GLY A 443 -3.18 14.79 -5.03
N GLU A 444 -3.08 13.99 -6.08
CA GLU A 444 -2.47 14.43 -7.33
C GLU A 444 -3.45 15.29 -8.14
N LEU A 445 -2.92 16.24 -8.90
CA LEU A 445 -3.65 16.96 -9.94
C LEU A 445 -3.13 16.47 -11.30
N ARG A 446 -3.85 15.54 -11.92
CA ARG A 446 -3.41 14.91 -13.17
C ARG A 446 -3.99 15.60 -14.39
N VAL A 447 -3.21 15.74 -15.46
CA VAL A 447 -3.62 16.37 -16.73
C VAL A 447 -3.51 15.36 -17.87
N TYR A 448 -4.15 15.65 -19.02
CA TYR A 448 -4.20 14.77 -20.19
C TYR A 448 -4.78 13.38 -19.89
N GLY A 449 -5.95 13.36 -19.24
CA GLY A 449 -6.65 12.10 -18.92
C GLY A 449 -5.95 11.23 -17.88
N GLY A 450 -5.01 11.79 -17.11
CA GLY A 450 -4.30 11.05 -16.07
C GLY A 450 -2.84 10.70 -16.41
N ALA A 451 -2.37 11.02 -17.63
CA ALA A 451 -1.05 10.63 -18.11
C ALA A 451 0.10 11.40 -17.44
N LYS A 452 -0.16 12.62 -16.97
CA LYS A 452 0.85 13.49 -16.33
C LYS A 452 0.33 14.03 -15.02
N CYS A 453 1.24 14.27 -14.08
CA CYS A 453 0.95 14.89 -12.79
C CYS A 453 1.50 16.31 -12.78
N LEU A 454 0.74 17.25 -12.20
CA LEU A 454 1.29 18.52 -11.75
C LEU A 454 2.41 18.21 -10.74
N ASP A 455 3.53 18.90 -10.86
CA ASP A 455 4.77 18.56 -10.15
C ASP A 455 5.50 19.84 -9.74
N VAL A 456 5.97 19.88 -8.50
CA VAL A 456 6.91 20.91 -8.06
C VAL A 456 8.33 20.51 -8.46
N ALA A 457 8.91 21.28 -9.38
CA ALA A 457 10.13 20.93 -10.09
C ALA A 457 11.27 20.53 -9.13
N GLY A 458 11.80 19.32 -9.33
CA GLY A 458 12.91 18.78 -8.56
C GLY A 458 12.59 18.53 -7.08
N ALA A 459 11.31 18.51 -6.69
CA ALA A 459 10.86 18.46 -5.30
C ALA A 459 11.47 19.56 -4.41
N ALA A 460 11.90 20.68 -5.01
CA ALA A 460 12.48 21.78 -4.26
C ALA A 460 11.41 22.46 -3.38
N THR A 461 11.86 23.03 -2.26
CA THR A 461 11.01 23.65 -1.24
C THR A 461 11.21 25.16 -1.14
N ALA A 462 12.00 25.78 -2.03
CA ALA A 462 12.26 27.21 -2.02
C ALA A 462 11.08 28.01 -2.62
N ASN A 463 10.89 29.24 -2.14
CA ASN A 463 9.95 30.18 -2.79
C ASN A 463 10.41 30.46 -4.22
N GLY A 464 9.47 30.46 -5.16
CA GLY A 464 9.72 30.72 -6.57
C GLY A 464 10.03 29.47 -7.40
N THR A 465 10.17 28.29 -6.77
CA THR A 465 10.32 27.01 -7.47
C THR A 465 9.14 26.82 -8.43
N ALA A 466 9.47 26.56 -9.70
CA ALA A 466 8.47 26.42 -10.75
C ALA A 466 7.61 25.17 -10.54
N VAL A 467 6.34 25.26 -10.94
CA VAL A 467 5.45 24.11 -11.08
C VAL A 467 5.44 23.70 -12.54
N ASN A 468 5.57 22.41 -12.80
CA ASN A 468 5.62 21.81 -14.12
C ASN A 468 4.73 20.57 -14.17
N ILE A 469 4.84 19.80 -15.25
CA ILE A 469 4.32 18.45 -15.32
C ILE A 469 5.43 17.42 -15.41
N TRP A 470 5.16 16.25 -14.84
CA TRP A 470 6.03 15.09 -14.93
C TRP A 470 5.22 13.80 -15.00
N ASP A 471 5.87 12.69 -15.32
CA ASP A 471 5.28 11.36 -15.14
C ASP A 471 4.86 11.18 -13.68
N CYS A 472 3.65 10.66 -13.47
CA CYS A 472 3.13 10.40 -12.15
C CYS A 472 3.97 9.32 -11.45
N ASN A 473 4.57 9.67 -10.32
CA ASN A 473 5.51 8.81 -9.58
C ASN A 473 5.15 8.64 -8.10
N GLY A 474 4.01 9.20 -7.66
CA GLY A 474 3.50 9.07 -6.30
C GLY A 474 4.32 9.79 -5.22
N ARG A 475 5.33 10.59 -5.61
CA ARG A 475 6.11 11.39 -4.66
C ARG A 475 5.29 12.57 -4.15
N SER A 476 5.63 13.05 -2.95
CA SER A 476 4.87 14.10 -2.28
C SER A 476 4.92 15.46 -2.99
N ASN A 477 5.91 15.70 -3.86
CA ASN A 477 5.98 16.93 -4.68
C ASN A 477 4.98 16.95 -5.84
N GLN A 478 4.27 15.85 -6.09
CA GLN A 478 3.16 15.74 -7.03
C GLN A 478 1.78 15.71 -6.33
N GLN A 479 1.78 15.86 -5.01
CA GLN A 479 0.58 15.83 -4.19
C GLN A 479 0.24 17.25 -3.74
N PHE A 480 -1.03 17.61 -3.83
CA PHE A 480 -1.57 18.92 -3.52
C PHE A 480 -2.84 18.79 -2.67
N ARG A 481 -3.12 19.80 -1.84
CA ARG A 481 -4.37 19.94 -1.09
C ARG A 481 -5.16 21.12 -1.63
N LEU A 482 -6.46 20.94 -1.77
CA LEU A 482 -7.37 22.04 -2.08
C LEU A 482 -7.94 22.55 -0.77
N GLN A 483 -7.56 23.77 -0.42
CA GLN A 483 -7.96 24.42 0.80
C GLN A 483 -9.34 25.05 0.66
N THR A 484 -10.08 25.14 1.77
CA THR A 484 -11.41 25.75 1.78
C THR A 484 -11.37 27.26 1.54
N ASP A 485 -10.21 27.90 1.78
CA ASP A 485 -9.96 29.32 1.50
C ASP A 485 -9.61 29.61 0.02
N GLY A 486 -9.61 28.56 -0.82
CA GLY A 486 -9.30 28.61 -2.24
C GLY A 486 -7.83 28.41 -2.57
N THR A 487 -6.92 28.30 -1.60
CA THR A 487 -5.51 28.01 -1.90
C THR A 487 -5.30 26.55 -2.30
N ILE A 488 -4.22 26.28 -3.03
CA ILE A 488 -3.77 24.92 -3.35
C ILE A 488 -2.37 24.74 -2.79
N THR A 489 -2.16 23.82 -1.85
CA THR A 489 -0.85 23.67 -1.19
C THR A 489 -0.14 22.40 -1.63
N ALA A 490 1.12 22.49 -2.03
CA ALA A 490 1.96 21.33 -2.31
C ALA A 490 2.28 20.59 -1.00
N VAL A 491 2.03 19.28 -0.95
CA VAL A 491 2.11 18.48 0.28
C VAL A 491 3.54 18.40 0.81
N HIS A 492 4.56 18.28 -0.06
CA HIS A 492 5.95 18.14 0.38
C HIS A 492 6.55 19.40 1.01
N SER A 493 6.09 20.59 0.60
CA SER A 493 6.66 21.87 1.04
C SER A 493 5.73 22.68 1.93
N GLY A 494 4.44 22.36 1.96
CA GLY A 494 3.40 23.15 2.62
C GLY A 494 3.12 24.51 1.96
N LYS A 495 3.72 24.78 0.78
CA LYS A 495 3.63 26.06 0.08
C LYS A 495 2.46 26.13 -0.90
N CYS A 496 1.97 27.33 -1.15
CA CYS A 496 0.83 27.60 -2.02
C CYS A 496 1.23 27.65 -3.49
N LEU A 497 0.34 27.16 -4.35
CA LEU A 497 0.36 27.34 -5.79
C LEU A 497 0.11 28.81 -6.10
N ASP A 498 1.11 29.47 -6.66
CA ASP A 498 1.26 30.92 -6.72
C ASP A 498 1.47 31.37 -8.16
N VAL A 499 0.71 32.36 -8.61
CA VAL A 499 0.99 33.04 -9.88
C VAL A 499 2.07 34.10 -9.65
N ASN A 500 3.20 33.94 -10.33
CA ASN A 500 4.40 34.72 -10.04
C ASN A 500 4.16 36.24 -10.06
N GLY A 501 4.45 36.90 -8.93
CA GLY A 501 4.31 38.34 -8.76
C GLY A 501 2.86 38.84 -8.84
N GLY A 502 1.88 37.95 -8.79
CA GLY A 502 0.47 38.28 -9.02
C GLY A 502 0.15 38.81 -10.41
N ALA A 503 1.03 38.60 -11.39
CA ALA A 503 0.81 39.05 -12.76
C ALA A 503 -0.37 38.31 -13.39
N THR A 504 -1.08 38.98 -14.30
CA THR A 504 -2.34 38.48 -14.87
C THR A 504 -2.24 38.11 -16.34
N ALA A 505 -1.09 38.30 -16.99
CA ALA A 505 -0.93 38.03 -18.41
C ALA A 505 -0.90 36.52 -18.72
N ASN A 506 -1.34 36.15 -19.93
CA ASN A 506 -1.17 34.80 -20.48
C ASN A 506 0.31 34.37 -20.45
N GLY A 507 0.57 33.13 -20.06
CA GLY A 507 1.91 32.56 -19.94
C GLY A 507 2.64 32.93 -18.66
N THR A 508 2.02 33.68 -17.74
CA THR A 508 2.65 33.96 -16.43
C THR A 508 2.89 32.65 -15.69
N LYS A 509 4.15 32.43 -15.28
CA LYS A 509 4.61 31.23 -14.57
C LYS A 509 3.82 31.00 -13.29
N VAL A 510 3.42 29.74 -13.07
CA VAL A 510 2.95 29.26 -11.77
C VAL A 510 4.11 28.62 -11.00
N GLN A 511 4.22 28.93 -9.72
CA GLN A 511 5.29 28.52 -8.82
C GLN A 511 4.74 28.10 -7.47
N ILE A 512 5.61 27.67 -6.56
CA ILE A 512 5.27 27.58 -5.13
C ILE A 512 5.81 28.78 -4.37
N TRP A 513 5.03 29.27 -3.40
CA TRP A 513 5.41 30.37 -2.52
C TRP A 513 4.78 30.19 -1.14
N ASP A 514 5.33 30.84 -0.11
CA ASP A 514 4.70 30.89 1.21
C ASP A 514 3.24 31.35 1.12
N CYS A 515 2.35 30.65 1.81
CA CYS A 515 0.94 30.98 1.82
C CYS A 515 0.71 32.29 2.59
N HIS A 516 0.18 33.31 1.90
CA HIS A 516 -0.09 34.63 2.49
C HIS A 516 -1.47 35.17 2.10
N GLY A 517 -2.36 34.32 1.58
CA GLY A 517 -3.79 34.62 1.39
C GLY A 517 -4.12 35.60 0.26
N ALA A 518 -3.14 35.97 -0.58
CA ALA A 518 -3.39 36.87 -1.70
C ALA A 518 -4.21 36.20 -2.81
N ALA A 519 -4.92 37.01 -3.61
CA ALA A 519 -5.80 36.49 -4.67
C ALA A 519 -5.06 35.65 -5.74
N HIS A 520 -3.76 35.90 -5.96
CA HIS A 520 -2.94 35.13 -6.90
C HIS A 520 -2.45 33.77 -6.37
N GLN A 521 -2.80 33.43 -5.13
CA GLN A 521 -2.64 32.09 -4.55
C GLN A 521 -3.97 31.34 -4.44
N LYS A 522 -5.08 31.96 -4.84
CA LYS A 522 -6.41 31.41 -4.74
C LYS A 522 -6.92 30.94 -6.09
N TRP A 523 -7.57 29.79 -6.08
CA TRP A 523 -8.02 29.06 -7.25
C TRP A 523 -9.46 28.61 -7.04
N THR A 524 -10.21 28.53 -8.13
CA THR A 524 -11.60 28.06 -8.13
C THR A 524 -11.78 27.02 -9.21
N ARG A 525 -12.47 25.94 -8.86
CA ARG A 525 -12.83 24.87 -9.79
C ARG A 525 -13.95 25.39 -10.70
N VAL A 526 -13.76 25.30 -12.02
CA VAL A 526 -14.72 25.72 -13.04
C VAL A 526 -14.94 24.66 -14.09
#